data_AF-A0A662W831-F1
#
_entry.id   AF-A0A662W831-F1
#
_cell.length_a   1.000
_cell.length_b   1.000
_cell.length_c   1.000
_cell.angle_alpha   90.00
_cell.angle_beta   90.00
_cell.angle_gamma   90.00
#
_symmetry.space_group_name_H-M   'P 1'
#
loop_
_entity.id
_entity.type
_entity.pdbx_description
1 polymer ?
#
loop_
_entity_poly.entity_id
_entity_poly.type
_entity_poly.pdbx_seq_one_letter_code
_entity_poly.pdbx_strand_id
1 'polypeptide(L)'
;MNDKTMSLALALIFMALAVLEARNSVLNTFVLLTIAATYFKGAKKGYAYMIAASLIAVCFAAVSGLSMLASVINATFFEGQKSFEVGIVGFVSLIPLLKLRRGHTL
;
A
#
# COMPACT_ATOMS: atom_id res chain seq x y z
N MET A 1 -6.04 11.48 -16.40
CA MET A 1 -5.17 10.29 -16.32
C MET A 1 -6.07 9.07 -16.46
N ASN A 2 -5.77 8.19 -17.41
CA ASN A 2 -6.58 6.99 -17.71
C ASN A 2 -6.43 5.96 -16.56
N ASP A 3 -7.47 5.20 -16.23
CA ASP A 3 -7.44 4.30 -15.06
C ASP A 3 -6.36 3.20 -15.20
N LYS A 4 -6.11 2.78 -16.44
CA LYS A 4 -5.02 1.86 -16.77
C LYS A 4 -3.65 2.43 -16.44
N THR A 5 -3.38 3.70 -16.80
CA THR A 5 -2.08 4.34 -16.51
C THR A 5 -1.92 4.59 -15.01
N MET A 6 -3.01 4.90 -14.30
CA MET A 6 -2.99 5.05 -12.84
C MET A 6 -2.70 3.71 -12.12
N SER A 7 -3.34 2.62 -12.54
CA SER A 7 -3.11 1.28 -12.00
C SER A 7 -1.66 0.81 -12.23
N LEU A 8 -1.09 1.12 -13.39
CA LEU A 8 0.27 0.73 -13.75
C LEU A 8 1.33 1.55 -12.98
N ALA A 9 1.08 2.86 -12.81
CA ALA A 9 1.93 3.71 -11.97
C ALA A 9 1.93 3.23 -10.50
N LEU A 10 0.76 2.89 -9.94
CA LEU A 10 0.65 2.34 -8.60
C LEU A 10 1.37 0.99 -8.49
N ALA A 11 1.21 0.09 -9.46
CA ALA A 11 1.94 -1.17 -9.48
C ALA A 11 3.46 -0.97 -9.42
N LEU A 12 4.01 -0.04 -10.21
CA LEU A 12 5.45 0.28 -10.20
C LEU A 12 5.90 0.86 -8.85
N ILE A 13 5.10 1.75 -8.24
CA ILE A 13 5.40 2.33 -6.93
C ILE A 13 5.45 1.22 -5.87
N PHE A 14 4.42 0.37 -5.79
CA PHE A 14 4.39 -0.74 -4.83
C PHE A 14 5.50 -1.76 -5.07
N MET A 15 5.89 -1.97 -6.33
CA MET A 15 7.02 -2.84 -6.67
C MET A 15 8.36 -2.25 -6.20
N ALA A 16 8.59 -0.95 -6.40
CA ALA A 16 9.78 -0.27 -5.88
C ALA A 16 9.84 -0.29 -4.35
N LEU A 17 8.69 -0.07 -3.68
CA LEU A 17 8.58 -0.17 -2.23
C LEU A 17 8.86 -1.59 -1.74
N ALA A 18 8.41 -2.63 -2.46
CA ALA A 18 8.68 -4.02 -2.11
C ALA A 18 10.18 -4.33 -2.14
N VAL A 19 10.91 -3.81 -3.12
CA VAL A 19 12.37 -3.97 -3.23
C VAL A 19 13.10 -3.25 -2.10
N LEU A 20 12.63 -2.07 -1.71
CA LEU A 20 13.21 -1.32 -0.58
C LEU A 20 12.98 -2.06 0.75
N GLU A 21 11.76 -2.57 0.94
CA GLU A 21 11.35 -3.27 2.15
C GLU A 21 11.91 -4.70 2.25
N ALA A 22 12.44 -5.25 1.15
CA ALA A 22 12.95 -6.63 1.06
C ALA A 22 14.08 -6.93 2.06
N ARG A 23 14.82 -5.90 2.47
CA ARG A 23 15.88 -6.02 3.48
C ARG A 23 15.40 -5.83 4.91
N ASN A 24 14.18 -5.32 5.11
CA ASN A 24 13.63 -4.95 6.40
C ASN A 24 12.64 -6.00 6.91
N SER A 25 11.68 -6.41 6.08
CA SER A 25 10.67 -7.40 6.45
C SER A 25 10.18 -8.18 5.23
N VAL A 26 10.48 -9.48 5.20
CA VAL A 26 10.05 -10.42 4.14
C VAL A 26 8.52 -10.43 4.01
N LEU A 27 7.81 -10.31 5.14
CA LEU A 27 6.35 -10.35 5.19
C LEU A 27 5.76 -9.08 4.58
N ASN A 28 6.31 -7.90 4.89
CA ASN A 28 5.88 -6.64 4.29
C ASN A 28 6.15 -6.62 2.77
N THR A 29 7.31 -7.12 2.35
CA THR A 29 7.65 -7.26 0.92
C THR A 29 6.70 -8.16 0.17
N PHE A 30 6.28 -9.29 0.77
CA PHE A 30 5.29 -10.17 0.16
C PHE A 30 3.94 -9.47 -0.04
N VAL A 31 3.49 -8.70 0.95
CA VAL A 31 2.23 -7.94 0.83
C VAL A 31 2.34 -6.85 -0.23
N LEU A 32 3.44 -6.09 -0.26
CA LEU A 32 3.71 -5.06 -1.28
C LEU A 32 3.76 -5.65 -2.70
N LEU A 33 4.40 -6.81 -2.89
CA LEU A 33 4.40 -7.54 -4.16
C LEU A 33 3.01 -8.02 -4.55
N THR A 34 2.21 -8.50 -3.60
CA THR A 34 0.83 -8.93 -3.85
C THR A 34 -0.03 -7.75 -4.28
N ILE A 35 0.10 -6.59 -3.64
CA ILE A 35 -0.57 -5.35 -4.03
C ILE A 35 -0.14 -4.94 -5.45
N ALA A 36 1.15 -4.94 -5.73
CA ALA A 36 1.70 -4.59 -7.05
C ALA A 36 1.16 -5.52 -8.16
N ALA A 37 1.16 -6.84 -7.92
CA ALA A 37 0.62 -7.84 -8.85
C ALA A 37 -0.88 -7.64 -9.08
N THR A 38 -1.63 -7.28 -8.04
CA THR A 38 -3.07 -7.04 -8.14
C THR A 38 -3.39 -5.75 -8.92
N TYR A 39 -2.61 -4.68 -8.72
CA TYR A 39 -2.70 -3.46 -9.54
C TYR A 39 -2.31 -3.70 -11.00
N PHE A 40 -1.28 -4.50 -11.25
CA PHE A 40 -0.88 -4.90 -12.60
C PHE A 40 -1.99 -5.70 -13.29
N LYS A 41 -2.65 -6.61 -12.54
CA LYS A 41 -3.82 -7.34 -13.03
C LYS A 41 -5.03 -6.42 -13.26
N GLY A 42 -5.20 -5.38 -12.44
CA GLY A 42 -6.23 -4.34 -12.64
C GLY A 42 -6.06 -3.51 -13.90
N ALA A 43 -4.82 -3.28 -14.34
CA ALA A 43 -4.57 -2.63 -15.63
C ALA A 43 -5.06 -3.50 -16.83
N LYS A 44 -5.09 -4.83 -16.68
CA LYS A 44 -5.54 -5.78 -17.72
C LYS A 44 -7.02 -6.17 -17.62
N LYS A 45 -7.52 -6.48 -16.42
CA LYS A 45 -8.86 -7.06 -16.19
C LYS A 45 -9.92 -6.07 -15.70
N GLY A 46 -9.57 -4.81 -15.50
CA GLY A 46 -10.53 -3.73 -15.20
C GLY A 46 -10.68 -3.39 -13.71
N TYR A 47 -11.63 -2.49 -13.44
CA TYR A 47 -11.76 -1.73 -12.19
C TYR A 47 -11.86 -2.55 -10.90
N ALA A 48 -12.49 -3.73 -10.92
CA ALA A 48 -12.69 -4.54 -9.71
C ALA A 48 -11.36 -4.94 -9.02
N TYR A 49 -10.34 -5.25 -9.82
CA TYR A 49 -9.02 -5.60 -9.30
C TYR A 49 -8.25 -4.38 -8.77
N MET A 50 -8.49 -3.21 -9.37
CA MET A 50 -7.90 -1.95 -8.91
C MET A 50 -8.49 -1.53 -7.55
N ILE A 51 -9.79 -1.78 -7.34
CA ILE A 51 -10.47 -1.58 -6.04
C ILE A 51 -9.91 -2.56 -5.00
N ALA A 52 -9.84 -3.85 -5.34
CA ALA A 52 -9.30 -4.86 -4.43
C ALA A 52 -7.85 -4.55 -4.02
N ALA A 53 -7.00 -4.19 -4.98
CA ALA A 53 -5.61 -3.78 -4.70
C ALA A 53 -5.53 -2.55 -3.79
N SER A 54 -6.40 -1.56 -4.02
CA SER A 54 -6.46 -0.36 -3.19
C SER A 54 -6.94 -0.66 -1.78
N LEU A 55 -7.93 -1.54 -1.62
CA LEU A 55 -8.43 -1.96 -0.31
C LEU A 55 -7.34 -2.67 0.50
N ILE A 56 -6.64 -3.62 -0.12
CA ILE A 56 -5.53 -4.35 0.51
C ILE A 56 -4.42 -3.37 0.89
N ALA A 57 -4.08 -2.43 0.02
CA ALA A 57 -3.07 -1.42 0.28
C ALA A 57 -3.42 -0.48 1.44
N VAL A 58 -4.69 -0.07 1.58
CA VAL A 58 -5.15 0.74 2.72
C VAL A 58 -5.11 -0.05 4.02
N CYS A 59 -5.59 -1.31 4.02
CA CYS A 59 -5.50 -2.18 5.19
C CYS A 59 -4.04 -2.37 5.62
N PHE A 60 -3.15 -2.63 4.66
CA PHE A 60 -1.72 -2.79 4.93
C PHE A 60 -1.09 -1.51 5.49
N ALA A 61 -1.47 -0.35 4.97
CA ALA A 61 -1.01 0.94 5.49
C ALA A 61 -1.50 1.22 6.92
N ALA A 62 -2.73 0.84 7.24
CA ALA A 62 -3.29 0.97 8.58
C ALA A 62 -2.56 0.07 9.59
N VAL A 63 -2.30 -1.19 9.22
CA VAL A 63 -1.51 -2.12 10.05
C VAL A 63 -0.09 -1.61 10.23
N SER A 64 0.56 -1.13 9.15
CA SER A 64 1.91 -0.58 9.25
C SER A 64 1.97 0.69 10.11
N GLY A 65 0.94 1.54 10.04
CA GLY A 65 0.80 2.71 10.91
C GLY A 65 0.65 2.34 12.38
N LEU A 66 -0.13 1.30 12.69
CA LEU A 66 -0.27 0.75 14.04
C LEU A 66 1.05 0.16 14.56
N SER A 67 1.76 -0.59 13.73
CA SER A 67 3.09 -1.14 14.08
C SER A 67 4.12 -0.04 14.31
N MET A 68 4.12 1.02 13.49
CA MET A 68 5.00 2.16 13.71
C MET A 68 4.67 2.90 15.02
N LEU A 69 3.39 3.08 15.36
CA LEU A 69 2.97 3.62 16.65
C LEU A 69 3.42 2.73 17.81
N ALA A 70 3.27 1.41 17.68
CA ALA A 70 3.75 0.45 18.68
C ALA A 70 5.28 0.52 18.84
N SER A 71 6.03 0.63 17.74
CA SER A 71 7.49 0.81 17.77
C SER A 71 7.90 2.12 18.43
N VAL A 72 7.17 3.22 18.20
CA VAL A 72 7.43 4.52 18.86
C VAL A 72 7.17 4.43 20.36
N ILE A 73 6.07 3.80 20.78
CA ILE A 73 5.78 3.58 22.20
C ILE A 73 6.88 2.71 22.82
N ASN A 74 7.28 1.63 22.15
CA ASN A 74 8.33 0.74 22.65
C ASN A 74 9.70 1.46 22.76
N ALA A 75 10.04 2.29 21.77
CA ALA A 75 11.27 3.09 21.81
C ALA A 75 11.26 4.17 22.91
N THR A 76 10.09 4.70 23.26
CA THR A 76 9.94 5.78 24.25
C THR A 76 9.88 5.24 25.68
N PHE A 77 9.30 4.06 25.88
CA PHE A 77 9.09 3.47 27.21
C PHE A 77 10.06 2.33 27.56
N PHE A 78 10.66 1.66 26.58
CA PHE A 78 11.47 0.44 26.78
C PHE A 78 12.85 0.49 26.09
N GLU A 79 13.35 1.67 25.70
CA GLU A 79 14.66 1.86 25.03
C GLU A 79 14.87 1.00 23.76
N GLY A 80 13.80 0.63 23.06
CA GLY A 80 13.88 -0.14 21.81
C GLY A 80 14.34 0.67 20.60
N GLN A 81 14.89 0.00 19.57
CA GLN A 81 15.21 0.65 18.29
C GLN A 81 13.93 1.05 17.53
N LYS A 82 13.91 2.26 16.96
CA LYS A 82 12.84 2.70 16.06
C LYS A 82 12.92 1.93 14.74
N SER A 83 11.90 1.14 14.44
CA SER A 83 11.74 0.53 13.12
C SER A 83 10.92 1.47 12.24
N PHE A 84 11.48 1.81 11.07
CA PHE A 84 10.77 2.55 10.04
C PHE A 84 10.07 1.54 9.13
N GLU A 85 8.74 1.64 9.01
CA GLU A 85 7.94 0.75 8.15
C GLU A 85 7.52 1.47 6.87
N VAL A 86 7.95 0.97 5.72
CA VAL A 86 7.67 1.58 4.41
C VAL A 86 6.21 1.34 3.98
N GLY A 87 5.48 0.47 4.68
CA GLY A 87 4.08 0.14 4.40
C GLY A 87 3.09 1.31 4.56
N ILE A 88 3.47 2.40 5.25
CA ILE A 88 2.66 3.63 5.38
C ILE A 88 2.40 4.29 4.02
N VAL A 89 3.31 4.11 3.03
CA VAL A 89 3.11 4.64 1.67
C VAL A 89 1.86 4.04 1.00
N GLY A 90 1.33 2.94 1.53
CA GLY A 90 0.05 2.37 1.11
C GLY A 90 -1.14 3.34 1.22
N PHE A 91 -1.08 4.39 2.06
CA PHE A 91 -2.13 5.42 2.11
C PHE A 91 -2.33 6.19 0.79
N VAL A 92 -1.34 6.21 -0.11
CA VAL A 92 -1.47 6.80 -1.45
C VAL A 92 -2.56 6.09 -2.27
N SER A 93 -2.85 4.83 -1.97
CA SER A 93 -3.95 4.07 -2.57
C SER A 93 -5.37 4.53 -2.16
N LEU A 94 -5.51 5.46 -1.21
CA LEU A 94 -6.80 6.11 -0.93
C LEU A 94 -7.24 7.04 -2.06
N ILE A 95 -6.31 7.61 -2.82
CA ILE A 95 -6.63 8.54 -3.92
C ILE A 95 -7.56 7.89 -4.96
N PRO A 96 -7.26 6.68 -5.49
CA PRO A 96 -8.19 6.00 -6.39
C PRO A 96 -9.52 5.63 -5.70
N LEU A 97 -9.52 5.21 -4.43
CA LEU A 97 -10.74 4.89 -3.68
C LEU A 97 -11.67 6.12 -3.48
N LEU A 98 -11.09 7.28 -3.19
CA LEU A 98 -11.85 8.53 -3.02
C LEU A 98 -12.40 9.07 -4.35
N LYS A 99 -11.66 8.87 -5.45
CA LYS A 99 -12.15 9.16 -6.81
C LYS A 99 -13.34 8.29 -7.19
N LEU A 100 -13.34 7.01 -6.80
CA LEU A 100 -14.45 6.08 -7.01
C LEU A 100 -15.73 6.53 -6.30
N ARG A 101 -15.63 7.06 -5.06
CA ARG A 101 -16.79 7.55 -4.32
C ARG A 101 -17.47 8.73 -5.02
N ARG A 102 -16.69 9.65 -5.61
CA ARG A 102 -17.21 10.81 -6.37
C ARG A 102 -17.83 10.43 -7.71
N GLY A 103 -17.43 9.31 -8.32
CA GLY A 103 -18.02 8.82 -9.57
C GLY A 103 -19.40 8.18 -9.41
N HIS A 104 -19.78 7.78 -8.19
CA HIS A 104 -21.11 7.25 -7.85
C HIS A 104 -22.08 8.32 -7.31
N THR A 105 -21.69 9.61 -7.30
CA THR A 105 -22.52 10.73 -6.79
C THR A 105 -23.06 11.63 -7.91
N LEU A 106 -23.23 11.10 -9.13
CA LEU A 106 -23.92 11.76 -10.24
C LEU A 106 -24.94 10.82 -10.86
#